data_AF-A0A553SR64-F1
#
_entry.id   AF-A0A553SR64-F1
#
_cell.length_a   1.000
_cell.length_b   1.000
_cell.length_c   1.000
_cell.angle_alpha   90.00
_cell.angle_beta   90.00
_cell.angle_gamma   90.00
#
_symmetry.space_group_name_H-M   'P 1'
#
loop_
_entity.id
_entity.type
_entity.pdbx_description
1 polymer ?
#
loop_
_entity_poly.entity_id
_entity_poly.type
_entity_poly.pdbx_seq_one_letter_code
_entity_poly.pdbx_strand_id
1 'polypeptide(L)'
;MSLNSAQRQQTSMELKANFDISGLTCKEVQTDLGFSGELLEETLNVGSGTHGEAVWRLRDYLEEKIQEQGKEPHPYSILKTNIWYKYK
;
A
#
# COMPACT_ATOMS: atom_id res chain seq x y z
N MET A 1 1.70 -14.77 -8.94
CA MET A 1 2.10 -13.53 -9.63
C MET A 1 3.13 -12.86 -8.77
N SER A 2 4.38 -13.19 -9.06
CA SER A 2 5.50 -12.41 -8.59
C SER A 2 5.44 -11.09 -9.33
N LEU A 3 5.15 -10.00 -8.62
CA LEU A 3 5.32 -8.66 -9.17
C LEU A 3 6.78 -8.49 -9.59
N ASN A 4 7.02 -8.04 -10.82
CA ASN A 4 8.37 -7.66 -11.23
C ASN A 4 8.87 -6.49 -10.37
N SER A 5 10.18 -6.37 -10.19
CA SER A 5 10.78 -5.29 -9.37
C SER A 5 10.32 -3.90 -9.81
N ALA A 6 10.12 -3.67 -11.12
CA ALA A 6 9.57 -2.43 -11.64
C ALA A 6 8.11 -2.17 -11.21
N GLN A 7 7.27 -3.21 -11.15
CA GLN A 7 5.88 -3.08 -10.70
C GLN A 7 5.81 -2.81 -9.19
N ARG A 8 6.69 -3.45 -8.41
CA ARG A 8 6.81 -3.16 -6.97
C ARG A 8 7.21 -1.71 -6.72
N GLN A 9 8.19 -1.24 -7.46
CA GLN A 9 8.67 0.13 -7.37
C GLN A 9 7.57 1.14 -7.77
N GLN A 10 6.77 0.83 -8.79
CA GLN A 10 5.61 1.65 -9.16
C GLN A 10 4.56 1.67 -8.03
N THR A 11 4.16 0.51 -7.50
CA THR A 11 3.22 0.43 -6.38
C THR A 11 3.73 1.18 -5.16
N SER A 12 5.02 1.12 -4.88
CA SER A 12 5.67 1.87 -3.80
C SER A 12 5.53 3.37 -3.99
N MET A 13 5.78 3.87 -5.20
CA MET A 13 5.62 5.30 -5.52
C MET A 13 4.17 5.74 -5.34
N GLU A 14 3.21 4.91 -5.76
CA GLU A 14 1.78 5.19 -5.63
C GLU A 14 1.30 5.18 -4.18
N LEU A 15 1.77 4.22 -3.37
CA LEU A 15 1.52 4.21 -1.93
C LEU A 15 2.09 5.46 -1.25
N LYS A 16 3.31 5.86 -1.59
CA LYS A 16 3.92 7.09 -1.06
C LYS A 16 3.15 8.34 -1.49
N ALA A 17 2.64 8.39 -2.72
CA ALA A 17 1.79 9.48 -3.18
C ALA A 17 0.47 9.55 -2.38
N ASN A 18 -0.20 8.41 -2.15
CA ASN A 18 -1.41 8.37 -1.33
C ASN A 18 -1.14 8.73 0.13
N PHE A 19 0.01 8.31 0.64
CA PHE A 19 0.45 8.69 1.98
C PHE A 19 0.69 10.20 2.12
N ASP A 20 1.24 10.84 1.09
CA ASP A 20 1.39 12.30 1.05
C ASP A 20 0.02 13.02 0.96
N ILE A 21 -0.90 12.50 0.13
CA ILE A 21 -2.26 13.03 -0.02
C ILE A 21 -3.07 12.91 1.27
N SER A 22 -2.97 11.77 1.95
CA SER A 22 -3.66 11.51 3.22
C SER A 22 -3.13 12.39 4.35
N GLY A 23 -1.89 12.89 4.24
CA GLY A 23 -1.25 13.68 5.28
C GLY A 23 -1.01 12.89 6.58
N LEU A 24 -1.07 11.56 6.52
CA LEU A 24 -0.82 10.69 7.67
C LEU A 24 0.67 10.63 7.96
N THR A 25 1.02 10.38 9.22
CA THR A 25 2.41 10.13 9.60
C THR A 25 2.66 8.64 9.78
N CYS A 26 3.93 8.23 9.63
CA CYS A 26 4.29 6.82 9.74
C CYS A 26 3.89 6.26 11.11
N LYS A 27 3.91 7.10 12.14
CA LYS A 27 3.51 6.75 13.50
C LYS A 27 2.01 6.46 13.63
N GLU A 28 1.16 7.21 12.95
CA GLU A 28 -0.29 6.98 12.98
C GLU A 28 -0.60 5.63 12.34
N VAL A 29 -0.06 5.41 11.15
CA VAL A 29 -0.21 4.15 10.41
C VAL A 29 0.38 2.97 11.19
N GLN A 30 1.54 3.12 11.82
CA GLN A 30 2.14 2.08 12.67
C GLN A 30 1.26 1.74 13.87
N THR A 31 0.67 2.75 14.49
CA THR A 31 -0.16 2.57 15.69
C THR A 31 -1.50 1.93 15.35
N ASP A 32 -2.11 2.37 14.24
CA ASP A 32 -3.43 1.90 13.80
C ASP A 32 -3.37 0.48 13.21
N LEU A 33 -2.42 0.24 12.30
CA LEU A 33 -2.22 -1.08 11.69
C LEU A 33 -1.40 -2.05 12.55
N GLY A 34 -0.80 -1.57 13.64
CA GLY A 34 0.13 -2.35 14.47
C GLY A 34 1.42 -2.74 13.75
N PHE A 35 1.85 -1.96 12.75
CA PHE A 35 3.05 -2.26 11.98
C PHE A 35 4.31 -1.84 12.74
N SER A 36 5.33 -2.70 12.72
CA SER A 36 6.69 -2.31 13.10
C SER A 36 7.27 -1.33 12.08
N GLY A 37 8.19 -0.45 12.50
CA GLY A 37 8.83 0.51 11.59
C GLY A 37 9.45 -0.13 10.35
N GLU A 38 10.16 -1.23 10.55
CA GLU A 38 10.76 -2.02 9.48
C GLU A 38 9.70 -2.60 8.53
N LEU A 39 8.58 -3.12 9.07
CA LEU A 39 7.48 -3.66 8.27
C LEU A 39 6.79 -2.56 7.45
N LEU A 40 6.59 -1.37 8.03
CA LEU A 40 6.00 -0.24 7.31
C LEU A 40 6.92 0.21 6.17
N GLU A 41 8.21 0.36 6.42
CA GLU A 41 9.17 0.74 5.39
C GLU A 41 9.25 -0.31 4.28
N GLU A 42 9.24 -1.60 4.64
CA GLU A 42 9.21 -2.68 3.66
C GLU A 42 7.91 -2.64 2.84
N THR A 43 6.77 -2.39 3.49
CA THR A 43 5.45 -2.29 2.87
C THR A 43 5.35 -1.09 1.94
N LEU A 44 5.86 0.07 2.36
CA LEU A 44 5.96 1.29 1.55
C LEU A 44 6.87 1.09 0.34
N ASN A 45 7.90 0.26 0.45
CA ASN A 45 8.78 -0.09 -0.68
C ASN A 45 8.29 -1.32 -1.46
N VAL A 46 7.18 -1.94 -1.05
CA VAL A 46 6.61 -3.17 -1.62
C VAL A 46 7.73 -4.19 -1.84
N GLY A 47 8.50 -4.44 -0.78
CA GLY A 47 9.68 -5.28 -0.82
C GLY A 47 9.37 -6.73 -1.20
N SER A 48 10.40 -7.47 -1.58
CA SER A 48 10.28 -8.89 -1.93
C SER A 48 9.79 -9.77 -0.78
N GLY A 49 10.07 -9.37 0.46
CA GLY A 49 9.63 -10.04 1.69
C GLY A 49 8.25 -9.59 2.19
N THR A 50 7.73 -8.50 1.63
CA THR A 50 6.51 -7.89 2.12
C THR A 50 5.34 -8.78 1.83
N HIS A 51 4.61 -9.11 2.89
CA HIS A 51 3.39 -9.89 2.77
C HIS A 51 2.36 -9.05 2.01
N GLY A 52 1.78 -9.64 0.96
CA GLY A 52 0.75 -8.95 0.17
C GLY A 52 -0.36 -8.39 1.06
N GLU A 53 -0.73 -9.12 2.11
CA GLU A 53 -1.71 -8.67 3.11
C GLU A 53 -1.35 -7.33 3.76
N ALA A 54 -0.09 -7.09 4.12
CA ALA A 54 0.34 -5.82 4.71
C ALA A 54 0.19 -4.65 3.73
N VAL A 55 0.52 -4.88 2.45
CA VAL A 55 0.34 -3.90 1.36
C VAL A 55 -1.14 -3.58 1.17
N TRP A 56 -2.00 -4.59 1.19
CA TRP A 56 -3.45 -4.42 1.06
C TRP A 56 -4.04 -3.67 2.25
N ARG A 57 -3.65 -4.00 3.49
CA ARG A 57 -4.11 -3.26 4.68
C ARG A 57 -3.68 -1.79 4.66
N LEU A 58 -2.43 -1.52 4.29
CA LEU A 58 -1.93 -0.14 4.20
C LEU A 58 -2.68 0.65 3.13
N ARG A 59 -2.92 0.03 1.97
CA ARG A 59 -3.72 0.63 0.91
C ARG A 59 -5.12 0.97 1.38
N ASP A 60 -5.83 0.00 1.96
CA ASP A 60 -7.23 0.15 2.37
C ASP A 60 -7.36 1.26 3.42
N TYR A 61 -6.45 1.27 4.40
CA TYR A 61 -6.36 2.32 5.41
C TYR A 61 -6.12 3.71 4.80
N LEU A 62 -5.21 3.82 3.82
CA LEU A 62 -4.96 5.08 3.13
C LEU A 62 -6.18 5.54 2.34
N GLU A 63 -6.82 4.64 1.59
CA GLU A 63 -8.03 4.98 0.83
C GLU A 63 -9.16 5.44 1.76
N GLU A 64 -9.40 4.72 2.86
CA GLU A 64 -10.41 5.10 3.86
C GLU A 64 -10.12 6.48 4.44
N LYS A 65 -8.89 6.75 4.88
CA LYS A 65 -8.52 8.06 5.45
C LYS A 65 -8.60 9.20 4.44
N ILE A 66 -8.19 8.95 3.19
CA ILE A 66 -8.29 9.94 2.12
C ILE A 66 -9.76 10.24 1.82
N GLN A 67 -10.60 9.21 1.77
CA GLN A 67 -12.05 9.34 1.55
C GLN A 67 -12.76 10.02 2.73
N GLU A 68 -12.38 9.72 3.98
CA GLU A 68 -12.86 10.41 5.18
C GLU A 68 -12.51 11.91 5.15
N GLN A 69 -11.36 12.27 4.58
CA GLN A 69 -10.97 13.65 4.34
C GLN A 69 -11.71 14.30 3.15
N GLY A 70 -12.57 13.56 2.43
CA GLY A 70 -13.25 14.02 1.23
C GLY A 70 -12.32 14.22 0.03
N LYS A 71 -11.12 13.62 0.06
CA LYS A 71 -10.16 13.62 -1.04
C LYS A 71 -10.30 12.33 -1.85
N GLU A 72 -9.78 12.34 -3.08
CA GLU A 72 -9.73 11.14 -3.91
C GLU A 72 -8.36 10.48 -3.81
N PRO A 73 -8.27 9.17 -3.49
CA PRO A 73 -7.00 8.46 -3.49
C PRO A 73 -6.45 8.36 -4.91
N HIS A 74 -5.14 8.50 -5.04
CA HIS A 74 -4.43 8.27 -6.29
C HIS A 74 -4.66 6.83 -6.75
N PRO A 75 -5.12 6.62 -7.99
CA PRO A 75 -5.42 5.29 -8.50
C PRO A 75 -4.13 4.49 -8.66
N TYR A 76 -4.09 3.31 -8.05
CA TYR A 76 -2.95 2.40 -8.19
C TYR A 76 -2.89 1.80 -9.60
N SER A 77 -1.74 1.84 -10.25
CA SER A 77 -1.54 1.31 -11.61
C SER A 77 -1.38 -0.19 -11.62
N ILE A 78 -0.79 -0.76 -10.55
CA ILE A 78 -0.50 -2.19 -10.43
C ILE A 78 -1.59 -2.93 -9.64
N LEU A 79 -2.12 -2.31 -8.58
CA LEU A 79 -3.22 -2.87 -7.78
C LEU A 79 -4.60 -2.68 -8.46
N LYS A 80 -4.61 -2.39 -9.77
CA LYS A 80 -5.79 -2.21 -10.63
C LYS A 80 -6.40 -3.52 -11.14
N THR A 81 -5.63 -4.61 -11.18
CA THR A 81 -6.07 -5.86 -11.82
C THR A 81 -6.48 -6.91 -10.79
N ASN A 82 -7.74 -7.33 -10.85
CA ASN A 82 -8.28 -8.55 -10.25
C ASN A 82 -7.51 -9.77 -10.79
N ILE A 83 -6.49 -10.22 -10.06
CA ILE A 83 -5.74 -11.41 -10.42
C ILE A 83 -6.37 -12.63 -9.75
N TRP A 84 -7.31 -13.27 -10.44
CA TRP A 84 -7.82 -14.58 -10.08
C TRP A 84 -6.70 -15.63 -10.18
N TYR A 85 -6.43 -16.34 -9.09
CA TYR A 85 -5.63 -17.57 -9.13
C TYR A 85 -6.56 -18.77 -9.26
N LYS A 86 -6.57 -19.40 -10.44
CA LYS A 86 -7.15 -20.73 -10.62
C LYS A 86 -6.09 -21.75 -10.18
N TYR A 87 -6.30 -22.38 -9.03
CA TYR A 87 -5.46 -23.52 -8.63
C TYR A 87 -5.82 -24.73 -9.50
N LYS A 88 -4.78 -25.45 -9.93
CA LYS A 88 -4.88 -26.71 -10.65
C LYS A 88 -4.77 -27.87 -9.66
#